data_AF-A0A5N5X5T7-F1
#
_entry.id   AF-A0A5N5X5T7-F1
#
_cell.length_a   1.000
_cell.length_b   1.000
_cell.length_c   1.000
_cell.angle_alpha   90.00
_cell.angle_beta   90.00
_cell.angle_gamma   90.00
#
_symmetry.space_group_name_H-M   'P 1'
#
loop_
_entity.id
_entity.type
_entity.pdbx_description
1 polymer ?
#
loop_
_entity_poly.entity_id
_entity_poly.type
_entity_poly.pdbx_seq_one_letter_code
_entity_poly.pdbx_strand_id
1 'polypeptide(L)'
;MLWMFMRLLAGRPLEPQAGPKPSQLYPGKVGSRRGWDSIDILRGNREAWPEAQIQHWKRLVEPYLNDNNQPRLLTVDEFVDLVCKEKVNSFGLYPGDTAMFPLPDPPIELGVDYGLGVYPRPMILNHSYIPNASLPVDI
;
A
#
# COMPACT_ATOMS: atom_id res chain seq x y z
N MET A 1 -10.54 0.42 0.42
CA MET A 1 -9.86 -0.78 -0.10
C MET A 1 -10.03 -0.97 -1.60
N LEU A 2 -11.22 -1.31 -2.14
CA LEU A 2 -11.41 -1.51 -3.59
C LEU A 2 -10.89 -0.36 -4.46
N TRP A 3 -11.20 0.87 -4.05
CA TRP A 3 -10.75 2.08 -4.73
C TRP A 3 -9.22 2.21 -4.87
N MET A 4 -8.46 1.67 -3.91
CA MET A 4 -6.99 1.71 -3.97
C MET A 4 -6.46 0.75 -5.03
N PHE A 5 -7.04 -0.46 -5.14
CA PHE A 5 -6.71 -1.40 -6.21
C PHE A 5 -7.09 -0.83 -7.58
N MET A 6 -8.25 -0.18 -7.69
CA MET A 6 -8.67 0.47 -8.95
C MET A 6 -7.68 1.56 -9.38
N ARG A 7 -7.23 2.41 -8.45
CA ARG A 7 -6.22 3.44 -8.76
C ARG A 7 -4.88 2.84 -9.18
N LEU A 8 -4.41 1.81 -8.48
CA LEU A 8 -3.16 1.12 -8.83
C LEU A 8 -3.26 0.46 -10.21
N LEU A 9 -4.36 -0.24 -10.49
CA LEU A 9 -4.58 -0.93 -11.76
C LEU A 9 -4.79 0.02 -12.93
N ALA A 10 -5.50 1.14 -12.72
CA ALA A 10 -5.67 2.18 -13.74
C ALA A 10 -4.36 2.91 -14.04
N GLY A 11 -3.47 3.05 -13.05
CA GLY A 11 -2.15 3.65 -13.22
C GLY A 11 -1.15 2.75 -13.94
N ARG A 12 -1.26 1.41 -13.79
CA ARG A 12 -0.30 0.42 -14.31
C ARG A 12 0.04 0.58 -15.80
N PRO A 13 -0.90 0.77 -16.74
CA PRO A 13 -0.59 0.97 -18.16
C PRO A 13 0.11 2.29 -18.48
N LEU A 14 0.01 3.28 -17.58
CA LEU A 14 0.60 4.61 -17.75
C LEU A 14 2.02 4.69 -17.18
N GLU A 15 2.43 3.75 -16.33
CA GLU A 15 3.76 3.73 -15.71
C GLU A 15 4.91 3.71 -16.73
N PRO A 16 4.86 2.91 -17.83
CA PRO A 16 5.92 2.93 -18.84
C PRO A 16 6.07 4.30 -19.54
N GLN A 17 4.98 5.07 -19.63
CA GLN A 17 4.95 6.37 -20.29
C GLN A 17 5.49 7.50 -19.40
N ALA A 18 5.48 7.31 -18.08
CA ALA A 18 5.94 8.33 -17.13
C ALA A 18 7.47 8.56 -17.15
N GLY A 19 8.22 7.61 -17.72
CA GLY A 19 9.68 7.63 -17.81
C GLY A 19 10.38 7.54 -16.44
N PRO A 20 11.67 7.18 -16.39
CA PRO A 20 12.43 7.24 -15.16
C PRO A 20 12.66 8.71 -14.77
N LYS A 21 11.84 9.25 -13.86
CA LYS A 21 12.12 10.55 -13.25
C LYS A 21 13.18 10.37 -12.15
N PRO A 22 14.43 10.83 -12.35
CA PRO A 22 15.43 10.82 -11.29
C PRO A 22 14.88 11.63 -10.11
N SER A 23 14.95 11.05 -8.91
CA SER A 23 14.61 11.79 -7.70
C SER A 23 15.69 12.83 -7.46
N GLN A 24 15.38 14.12 -7.58
CA GLN A 24 16.31 15.19 -7.21
C GLN A 24 16.76 15.10 -5.75
N LEU A 25 15.92 14.53 -4.88
CA LEU A 25 16.22 14.29 -3.47
C LEU A 25 17.18 13.12 -3.22
N TYR A 26 17.36 12.21 -4.19
CA TYR A 26 18.22 11.03 -4.03
C TYR A 26 18.99 10.73 -5.32
N PRO A 27 19.92 11.61 -5.73
CA PRO A 27 20.76 11.39 -6.90
C PRO A 27 21.66 10.17 -6.65
N GLY A 28 21.44 9.07 -7.37
CA GLY A 28 22.28 7.86 -7.31
C GLY A 28 21.57 6.55 -6.92
N LYS A 29 20.33 6.57 -6.41
CA LYS A 29 19.56 5.33 -6.20
C LYS A 29 18.81 4.90 -7.46
N VAL A 30 19.59 4.49 -8.46
CA VAL A 30 19.14 3.92 -9.75
C VAL A 30 18.37 2.60 -9.59
N GLY A 31 18.35 1.99 -8.39
CA GLY A 31 17.74 0.67 -8.14
C GLY A 31 16.44 0.64 -7.31
N SER A 32 15.83 1.79 -6.97
CA SER A 32 14.54 1.74 -6.26
C SER A 32 13.43 1.35 -7.23
N ARG A 33 12.86 0.14 -7.07
CA ARG A 33 11.66 -0.29 -7.82
C ARG A 33 10.57 0.76 -7.60
N ARG A 34 9.87 1.14 -8.67
CA ARG A 34 8.77 2.12 -8.68
C ARG A 34 7.57 1.50 -9.36
N GLY A 35 6.40 2.11 -9.16
CA GLY A 35 5.17 1.65 -9.79
C GLY A 35 4.81 0.23 -9.37
N TRP A 36 4.28 -0.55 -10.30
CA TRP A 36 3.77 -1.89 -10.07
C TRP A 36 4.81 -2.85 -9.48
N ASP A 37 6.06 -2.76 -9.94
CA ASP A 37 7.16 -3.61 -9.45
C ASP A 37 7.41 -3.42 -7.95
N SER A 38 7.11 -2.23 -7.42
CA SER A 38 7.23 -1.94 -5.99
C SER A 38 6.05 -2.47 -5.18
N ILE A 39 4.87 -2.60 -5.79
CA ILE A 39 3.69 -3.25 -5.19
C ILE A 39 3.88 -4.77 -5.19
N ASP A 40 4.47 -5.32 -6.24
CA ASP A 40 4.59 -6.77 -6.40
C ASP A 40 5.49 -7.40 -5.33
N ILE A 41 6.52 -6.69 -4.88
CA ILE A 41 7.44 -7.14 -3.83
C ILE A 41 6.88 -7.01 -2.40
N LEU A 42 5.76 -6.33 -2.20
CA LEU A 42 5.18 -6.17 -0.87
C LEU A 42 4.77 -7.54 -0.30
N ARG A 43 4.94 -7.69 1.01
CA ARG A 43 4.56 -8.93 1.71
C ARG A 43 3.07 -8.90 2.00
N GLY A 44 2.33 -9.92 1.55
CA GLY A 44 0.91 -10.09 1.87
C GLY A 44 0.65 -11.02 3.05
N ASN A 45 1.61 -11.88 3.41
CA ASN A 45 1.48 -12.92 4.45
C ASN A 45 0.20 -13.76 4.28
N ARG A 46 -0.15 -14.13 3.04
CA ARG A 46 -1.40 -14.83 2.69
C ARG A 46 -1.63 -16.07 3.55
N GLU A 47 -0.55 -16.80 3.81
CA GLU A 47 -0.49 -18.01 4.63
C GLU A 47 -0.84 -17.80 6.10
N ALA A 48 -0.74 -16.56 6.61
CA ALA A 48 -1.04 -16.22 7.99
C ALA A 48 -2.49 -15.73 8.19
N TRP A 49 -3.23 -15.46 7.12
CA TRP A 49 -4.61 -15.01 7.22
C TRP A 49 -5.57 -16.16 7.51
N PRO A 50 -6.61 -15.95 8.33
CA PRO A 50 -7.65 -16.95 8.52
C PRO A 50 -8.34 -17.31 7.20
N GLU A 51 -8.55 -18.60 6.94
CA GLU A 51 -9.19 -19.08 5.71
C GLU A 51 -10.55 -18.41 5.46
N ALA A 52 -11.34 -18.19 6.52
CA ALA A 52 -12.62 -17.49 6.42
C ALA A 52 -12.51 -16.06 5.85
N GLN A 53 -11.42 -15.34 6.15
CA GLN A 53 -11.17 -14.02 5.56
C GLN A 53 -10.77 -14.13 4.09
N ILE A 54 -9.91 -15.07 3.74
CA ILE A 54 -9.52 -15.32 2.34
C ILE A 54 -10.77 -15.63 1.50
N GLN A 55 -11.65 -16.50 1.98
CA GLN A 55 -12.91 -16.82 1.32
C GLN A 55 -13.86 -15.62 1.23
N HIS A 56 -13.92 -14.80 2.26
CA HIS A 56 -14.70 -13.57 2.22
C HIS A 56 -14.20 -12.60 1.14
N TRP A 57 -12.88 -12.41 1.00
CA TRP A 57 -12.32 -11.56 -0.03
C TRP A 57 -12.53 -12.12 -1.44
N LYS A 58 -12.39 -13.43 -1.65
CA LYS A 58 -12.73 -14.08 -2.92
C LYS A 58 -14.16 -13.75 -3.38
N ARG A 59 -15.14 -13.87 -2.46
CA ARG A 59 -16.55 -13.55 -2.72
C ARG A 59 -16.80 -12.08 -3.03
N LEU A 60 -15.94 -11.17 -2.58
CA LEU A 60 -16.04 -9.74 -2.91
C LEU A 60 -15.37 -9.41 -4.25
N VAL A 61 -14.23 -10.04 -4.56
CA VAL A 61 -13.50 -9.79 -5.81
C VAL A 61 -14.34 -10.19 -7.03
N GLU A 62 -15.03 -11.34 -6.95
CA GLU A 62 -15.83 -11.87 -8.04
C GLU A 62 -16.86 -10.86 -8.61
N PRO A 63 -17.77 -10.28 -7.82
CA PRO A 63 -18.78 -9.35 -8.34
C PRO A 63 -18.24 -7.94 -8.63
N TYR A 64 -17.18 -7.49 -7.94
CA TYR A 64 -16.78 -6.08 -7.97
C TYR A 64 -15.52 -5.78 -8.79
N LEU A 65 -14.67 -6.78 -9.04
CA LEU A 65 -13.37 -6.58 -9.70
C LEU A 65 -13.12 -7.53 -10.88
N ASN A 66 -13.83 -8.65 -10.93
CA ASN A 66 -13.71 -9.63 -12.02
C ASN A 66 -14.79 -9.38 -13.08
N ASP A 67 -14.65 -8.29 -13.85
CA ASP A 67 -15.49 -8.04 -15.02
C ASP A 67 -15.01 -8.92 -16.20
N ASN A 68 -15.82 -9.91 -16.60
CA ASN A 68 -15.52 -10.79 -17.72
C ASN A 68 -15.52 -10.07 -19.08
N ASN A 69 -16.01 -8.83 -19.16
CA ASN A 69 -16.08 -8.04 -20.39
C ASN A 69 -14.85 -7.13 -20.62
N GLN A 70 -13.89 -7.13 -19.69
CA GLN A 70 -12.62 -6.42 -19.85
C GLN A 70 -11.47 -7.42 -20.06
N PRO A 71 -10.36 -7.02 -20.72
CA PRO A 71 -9.17 -7.86 -20.75
C PRO A 71 -8.81 -8.18 -19.30
N ARG A 72 -8.83 -9.47 -18.93
CA ARG A 72 -8.60 -9.91 -17.54
C ARG A 72 -7.28 -9.31 -17.06
N LEU A 73 -7.38 -8.31 -16.19
CA LEU A 73 -6.23 -7.62 -15.60
C LEU A 73 -5.49 -8.53 -14.63
N LEU A 74 -6.25 -9.25 -13.80
CA LEU A 74 -5.78 -10.20 -12.78
C LEU A 74 -6.84 -11.29 -12.55
N THR A 75 -6.39 -12.46 -12.12
CA THR A 75 -7.21 -13.54 -11.60
C THR A 75 -7.75 -13.21 -10.20
N VAL A 76 -8.78 -13.92 -9.75
CA VAL A 76 -9.34 -13.76 -8.39
C VAL A 76 -8.28 -13.97 -7.32
N ASP A 77 -7.40 -14.97 -7.49
CA ASP A 77 -6.33 -15.24 -6.53
C ASP A 77 -5.27 -14.13 -6.49
N GLU A 78 -4.93 -13.53 -7.64
CA GLU A 78 -4.01 -12.39 -7.69
C GLU A 78 -4.62 -11.13 -7.06
N PHE A 79 -5.93 -10.91 -7.24
CA PHE A 79 -6.63 -9.84 -6.52
C PHE A 79 -6.63 -10.07 -5.00
N VAL A 80 -6.84 -11.30 -4.55
CA VAL A 80 -6.75 -11.64 -3.14
C VAL A 80 -5.33 -11.41 -2.62
N ASP A 81 -4.29 -11.75 -3.38
CA ASP A 81 -2.90 -11.44 -3.01
C ASP A 81 -2.66 -9.94 -2.86
N LEU A 82 -3.25 -9.11 -3.73
CA LEU A 82 -3.20 -7.66 -3.58
C LEU A 82 -3.93 -7.16 -2.34
N VAL A 83 -5.08 -7.76 -2.00
CA VAL A 83 -5.79 -7.46 -0.75
C VAL A 83 -4.91 -7.78 0.46
N CYS A 84 -4.27 -8.95 0.47
CA CYS A 84 -3.33 -9.34 1.52
C CYS A 84 -2.17 -8.33 1.64
N LYS A 85 -1.55 -7.94 0.51
CA LYS A 85 -0.48 -6.93 0.47
C LYS A 85 -0.95 -5.60 1.04
N GLU A 86 -2.12 -5.12 0.64
CA GLU A 86 -2.65 -3.85 1.11
C GLU A 86 -2.98 -3.85 2.61
N LYS A 87 -3.53 -4.95 3.13
CA LYS A 87 -3.86 -5.10 4.56
C LYS A 87 -2.64 -4.99 5.47
N VAL A 88 -1.49 -5.47 5.01
CA VAL A 88 -0.24 -5.46 5.79
C VAL A 88 0.56 -4.17 5.56
N ASN A 89 0.36 -3.51 4.42
CA ASN A 89 1.19 -2.40 3.96
C ASN A 89 0.37 -1.13 3.69
N SER A 90 -0.66 -0.85 4.47
CA SER A 90 -1.43 0.39 4.32
C SER A 90 -1.23 1.31 5.52
N PHE A 91 -1.14 2.61 5.24
CA PHE A 91 -1.02 3.67 6.23
C PHE A 91 -2.28 4.52 6.22
N GLY A 92 -2.88 4.69 7.40
CA GLY A 92 -3.94 5.68 7.58
C GLY A 92 -3.38 7.08 7.43
N LEU A 93 -4.16 7.96 6.83
CA LEU A 93 -3.81 9.36 6.60
C LEU A 93 -4.56 10.23 7.60
N TYR A 94 -3.79 10.99 8.38
CA TYR A 94 -4.28 11.82 9.46
C TYR A 94 -3.78 13.25 9.27
N PRO A 95 -4.51 14.28 9.75
CA PRO A 95 -4.05 15.66 9.68
C PRO A 95 -2.81 15.94 10.54
N GLY A 96 -2.64 15.20 11.64
CA GLY A 96 -1.50 15.31 12.55
C GLY A 96 -0.42 14.25 12.30
N ASP A 97 0.75 14.48 12.90
CA ASP A 97 1.91 13.59 12.79
C ASP A 97 1.67 12.21 13.41
N THR A 98 1.75 11.15 12.61
CA THR A 98 1.35 9.78 12.99
C THR A 98 2.44 8.94 13.65
N ALA A 99 3.70 9.39 13.63
CA ALA A 99 4.86 8.57 13.99
C ALA A 99 5.88 9.29 14.88
N MET A 100 5.42 10.03 15.89
CA MET A 100 6.31 10.72 16.83
C MET A 100 6.90 9.77 17.87
N PHE A 101 8.23 9.73 17.95
CA PHE A 101 8.96 9.05 19.01
C PHE A 101 10.15 9.91 19.49
N PRO A 102 10.39 10.05 20.82
CA PRO A 102 9.58 9.52 21.92
C PRO A 102 8.15 10.09 21.91
N LEU A 103 7.22 9.36 22.52
CA LEU A 103 5.82 9.79 22.59
C LEU A 103 5.76 11.15 23.31
N PRO A 104 5.13 12.17 22.70
CA PRO A 104 5.00 13.48 23.33
C PRO A 104 4.14 13.38 24.60
N ASP A 105 4.51 14.15 25.62
CA ASP A 105 3.76 14.35 26.85
C ASP A 105 3.44 15.85 27.00
N PRO A 106 2.18 16.28 26.81
CA PRO A 106 0.98 15.47 26.62
C PRO A 106 0.86 14.84 25.21
N PRO A 107 0.04 13.77 25.04
CA PRO A 107 -0.26 13.20 23.73
C PRO A 107 -0.83 14.24 22.77
N ILE A 108 -0.33 14.26 21.53
CA ILE A 108 -0.83 15.14 20.46
C ILE A 108 -1.99 14.42 19.75
N GLU A 109 -3.08 15.15 19.48
CA GLU A 109 -4.21 14.61 18.73
C GLU A 109 -3.85 14.45 17.25
N LEU A 110 -4.06 13.24 16.71
CA LEU A 110 -3.84 12.93 15.30
C LEU A 110 -4.92 13.53 14.38
N GLY A 111 -6.11 13.82 14.93
CA GLY A 111 -7.30 14.18 14.16
C GLY A 111 -8.04 12.96 13.59
N VAL A 112 -8.98 13.23 12.68
CA VAL A 112 -9.83 12.19 12.06
C VAL A 112 -9.14 11.59 10.84
N ASP A 113 -9.09 10.26 10.77
CA ASP A 113 -8.64 9.52 9.58
C ASP A 113 -9.49 9.94 8.36
N TYR A 114 -8.83 10.45 7.32
CA TYR A 114 -9.48 10.86 6.08
C TYR A 114 -9.11 9.98 4.88
N GLY A 115 -8.26 8.96 5.05
CA GLY A 115 -7.81 8.17 3.92
C GLY A 115 -6.80 7.09 4.23
N LEU A 116 -6.52 6.31 3.19
CA LEU A 116 -5.59 5.19 3.25
C LEU A 116 -4.63 5.29 2.06
N GLY A 117 -3.35 5.05 2.31
CA GLY A 117 -2.33 5.03 1.26
C GLY A 117 -1.40 3.83 1.39
N VAL A 118 -0.89 3.36 0.26
CA VAL A 118 0.22 2.40 0.19
C VAL A 118 1.44 3.15 -0.32
N TYR A 119 2.49 3.16 0.49
CA TYR A 119 3.76 3.81 0.17
C TYR A 119 4.86 2.76 0.19
N PRO A 120 5.23 2.13 -0.95
CA PRO A 120 6.13 0.97 -0.95
C PRO A 120 7.51 1.23 -0.34
N ARG A 121 8.00 2.47 -0.38
CA ARG A 121 9.32 2.84 0.15
C ARG A 121 9.42 2.67 1.68
N PRO A 122 8.53 3.26 2.50
CA PRO A 122 8.56 3.04 3.93
C PRO A 122 8.27 1.59 4.37
N MET A 123 7.67 0.74 3.54
CA MET A 123 7.35 -0.66 3.88
C MET A 123 8.57 -1.56 4.09
N ILE A 124 9.78 -1.08 3.82
CA ILE A 124 11.02 -1.80 4.16
C ILE A 124 11.31 -1.77 5.66
N LEU A 125 10.66 -0.87 6.41
CA LEU A 125 10.85 -0.71 7.84
C LEU A 125 9.94 -1.67 8.59
N ASN A 126 10.53 -2.45 9.51
CA ASN A 126 9.76 -3.29 10.41
C ASN A 126 9.20 -2.49 11.58
N HIS A 127 8.14 -3.02 12.19
CA HIS A 127 7.57 -2.46 13.41
C HIS A 127 8.49 -2.66 14.61
N SER A 128 8.57 -1.65 15.48
CA SER A 128 9.20 -1.69 16.80
C SER A 128 8.37 -0.83 17.76
N TYR A 129 8.19 -1.27 19.00
CA TYR A 129 7.58 -0.46 20.07
C TYR A 129 8.47 0.70 20.53
N ILE A 130 9.77 0.64 20.22
CA ILE A 130 10.76 1.67 20.49
C ILE A 130 11.45 1.95 19.14
N PRO A 131 10.79 2.68 18.23
CA PRO A 131 11.33 2.92 16.90
C PRO A 131 12.53 3.87 16.97
N ASN A 132 13.47 3.69 16.04
CA ASN A 132 14.61 4.58 15.85
C ASN A 132 14.46 5.48 14.61
N ALA A 133 13.29 5.43 13.96
CA ALA A 133 12.95 6.23 12.79
C ALA A 133 11.46 6.59 12.84
N SER A 134 11.12 7.80 12.39
CA SER A 134 9.75 8.29 12.22
C SER A 134 9.47 8.55 10.74
N LEU A 135 8.21 8.38 10.33
CA LEU A 135 7.74 8.65 8.98
C LEU A 135 6.70 9.78 9.02
N PRO A 136 7.12 11.05 8.93
CA PRO A 136 6.18 12.13 8.67
C PRO A 136 5.58 11.95 7.27
N VAL A 137 4.27 12.04 7.16
CA VAL A 137 3.56 12.02 5.88
C VAL A 137 3.15 13.46 5.57
N ASP A 138 4.05 14.22 4.95
CA ASP A 138 3.73 15.52 4.37
C ASP A 138 2.96 15.28 3.06
N ILE A 139 1.69 15.68 3.00
CA ILE A 139 0.86 15.64 1.78
C ILE A 139 0.88 17.00 1.08
#